data_AF-A0A7J0AH03-F1
#
_entry.id   AF-A0A7J0AH03-F1
#
_cell.length_a   1.000
_cell.length_b   1.000
_cell.length_c   1.000
_cell.angle_alpha   90.00
_cell.angle_beta   90.00
_cell.angle_gamma   90.00
#
_symmetry.space_group_name_H-M   'P 1'
#
loop_
_entity.id
_entity.type
_entity.pdbx_description
1 polymer ?
#
loop_
_entity_poly.entity_id
_entity_poly.type
_entity_poly.pdbx_seq_one_letter_code
_entity_poly.pdbx_strand_id
1 'polypeptide(L)'
;MKVITMESSAFTALTEQIAEIAAHVRAVSGGRKEEAPDRLLTTREAAHLLNVSCRTLQRMRSEQRIGYVVLRGKCRYRQSEIDRLLADCTVVEDAATPTELKRNHTLRTGGGKPRGRRT
;
A
#
# COMPACT_ATOMS: atom_id res chain seq x y z
N MET A 1 -26.30 -39.87 8.23
CA MET A 1 -25.87 -38.77 9.12
C MET A 1 -24.88 -39.36 10.12
N LYS A 2 -23.61 -38.91 10.10
CA LYS A 2 -22.61 -39.37 11.09
C LYS A 2 -22.70 -38.45 12.31
N VAL A 3 -23.05 -39.03 13.45
CA VAL A 3 -23.11 -38.32 14.74
C VAL A 3 -21.86 -38.70 15.51
N ILE A 4 -21.08 -37.69 15.89
CA ILE A 4 -19.91 -37.84 16.78
C ILE A 4 -20.36 -37.31 18.14
N THR A 5 -20.31 -38.16 19.17
CA THR A 5 -20.62 -37.77 20.54
C THR A 5 -19.33 -37.37 21.25
N MET A 6 -19.40 -36.31 22.05
CA MET A 6 -18.32 -35.89 22.91
C MET A 6 -18.87 -35.56 24.29
N GLU A 7 -18.01 -35.68 25.30
CA GLU A 7 -18.35 -35.27 26.65
C GLU A 7 -18.60 -33.75 26.70
N SER A 8 -19.63 -33.33 27.44
CA SER A 8 -19.99 -31.91 27.54
C SER A 8 -18.86 -31.06 28.12
N SER A 9 -18.06 -31.63 29.03
CA SER A 9 -16.89 -30.98 29.65
C SER A 9 -15.81 -30.66 28.60
N ALA A 10 -15.55 -31.58 27.68
CA ALA A 10 -14.61 -31.40 26.58
C ALA A 10 -15.07 -30.32 25.60
N PHE A 11 -16.38 -30.21 25.35
CA PHE A 11 -16.93 -29.15 24.52
C PHE A 11 -16.75 -27.78 25.18
N THR A 12 -17.06 -27.65 26.48
CA THR A 12 -16.87 -26.41 27.23
C THR A 12 -15.40 -25.97 27.24
N ALA A 13 -14.48 -26.90 27.54
CA ALA A 13 -13.04 -26.60 27.54
C ALA A 13 -12.53 -26.13 26.18
N LEU A 14 -13.00 -26.73 25.08
CA LEU A 14 -12.67 -26.28 23.72
C LEU A 14 -13.21 -24.88 23.44
N THR A 15 -14.45 -24.59 23.84
CA THR A 15 -15.03 -23.26 23.64
C THR A 15 -14.32 -22.17 24.44
N GLU A 16 -13.83 -22.49 25.64
CA GLU A 16 -13.02 -21.59 26.47
C GLU A 16 -11.67 -21.29 25.82
N GLN A 17 -10.97 -22.32 25.31
CA GLN A 17 -9.72 -22.14 24.58
C GLN A 17 -9.91 -21.30 23.30
N ILE A 18 -11.00 -21.53 22.56
CA ILE A 18 -11.33 -20.71 21.38
C ILE A 18 -11.59 -19.25 21.79
N ALA A 19 -12.29 -19.02 22.91
CA ALA A 19 -12.55 -17.67 23.42
C ALA A 19 -11.26 -16.95 23.85
N GLU A 20 -10.34 -17.67 24.49
CA GLU A 20 -9.02 -17.17 24.88
C GLU A 20 -8.17 -16.79 23.66
N ILE A 21 -8.10 -17.67 22.66
CA ILE A 21 -7.41 -17.40 21.39
C ILE A 21 -8.04 -16.18 20.71
N ALA A 22 -9.37 -16.10 20.66
CA ALA A 22 -10.07 -14.98 20.03
C ALA A 22 -9.80 -13.66 20.79
N ALA A 23 -9.70 -13.68 22.12
CA ALA A 23 -9.34 -12.52 22.92
C ALA A 23 -7.89 -12.07 22.65
N HIS A 24 -6.96 -13.01 22.59
CA HIS A 24 -5.56 -12.75 22.26
C HIS A 24 -5.41 -12.16 20.85
N VAL A 25 -6.09 -12.75 19.86
CA VAL A 25 -6.11 -12.23 18.48
C VAL A 25 -6.66 -10.81 18.47
N ARG A 26 -7.81 -10.53 19.10
CA ARG A 26 -8.36 -9.16 19.16
C ARG A 26 -7.42 -8.16 19.82
N ALA A 27 -6.72 -8.53 20.89
CA ALA A 27 -5.75 -7.67 21.55
C ALA A 27 -4.54 -7.37 20.65
N VAL A 28 -4.01 -8.38 19.95
CA VAL A 28 -2.89 -8.24 19.01
C VAL A 28 -3.31 -7.47 17.74
N SER A 29 -4.55 -7.67 17.27
CA SER A 29 -5.12 -6.97 16.11
C SER A 29 -5.48 -5.53 16.42
N GLY A 30 -5.91 -5.22 17.65
CA GLY A 30 -6.28 -3.86 18.08
C GLY A 30 -5.07 -2.97 18.39
N GLY A 31 -3.94 -3.53 18.79
CA GLY A 31 -2.75 -2.79 19.25
C GLY A 31 -1.66 -2.53 18.20
N ARG A 32 -1.81 -3.01 16.96
CA ARG A 32 -0.74 -2.94 15.93
C ARG A 32 -1.03 -2.00 14.76
N LYS A 33 -1.76 -0.93 15.04
CA LYS A 33 -1.73 0.27 14.21
C LYS A 33 -1.05 1.43 14.94
N GLU A 34 -0.09 1.13 15.80
CA GLU A 34 1.05 2.05 15.91
C GLU A 34 1.63 2.14 14.50
N GLU A 35 1.36 3.25 13.82
CA GLU A 35 1.98 3.59 12.56
C GLU A 35 3.50 3.49 12.78
N ALA A 36 4.08 2.34 12.42
CA ALA A 36 5.51 2.18 12.44
C ALA A 36 6.10 3.41 11.74
N PRO A 37 7.09 4.08 12.34
CA PRO A 37 7.56 5.36 11.85
C PRO A 37 7.86 5.23 10.36
N ASP A 38 7.14 6.01 9.56
CA ASP A 38 7.08 5.88 8.10
C ASP A 38 8.49 5.75 7.52
N ARG A 39 8.81 4.53 7.07
CA ARG A 39 10.17 4.11 6.77
C ARG A 39 10.76 4.99 5.67
N LEU A 40 11.93 5.57 5.93
CA LEU A 40 12.63 6.40 4.96
C LEU A 40 13.52 5.57 4.03
N LEU A 41 13.08 5.48 2.78
CA LEU A 41 13.74 4.80 1.68
C LEU A 41 14.80 5.69 1.02
N THR A 42 15.86 5.04 0.53
CA THR A 42 16.85 5.66 -0.35
C THR A 42 16.31 5.84 -1.77
N THR A 43 16.96 6.68 -2.57
CA THR A 43 16.65 6.86 -4.00
C THR A 43 16.61 5.53 -4.77
N ARG A 44 17.53 4.60 -4.46
CA ARG A 44 17.59 3.32 -5.17
C ARG A 44 16.45 2.39 -4.79
N GLU A 45 16.12 2.31 -3.51
CA GLU A 45 14.98 1.51 -3.02
C GLU A 45 13.66 2.06 -3.57
N ALA A 46 13.43 3.38 -3.47
CA ALA A 46 12.24 4.02 -3.99
C ALA A 46 12.07 3.83 -5.51
N ALA A 47 13.16 3.97 -6.27
CA ALA A 47 13.15 3.73 -7.71
C ALA A 47 12.80 2.27 -8.04
N HIS A 48 13.37 1.32 -7.29
CA HIS A 48 13.06 -0.09 -7.46
C HIS A 48 11.60 -0.42 -7.14
N LEU A 49 11.06 0.08 -6.02
CA LEU A 49 9.66 -0.15 -5.64
C LEU A 49 8.66 0.44 -6.63
N LEU A 50 8.95 1.61 -7.18
CA LEU A 50 8.14 2.23 -8.22
C LEU A 50 8.37 1.63 -9.62
N ASN A 51 9.29 0.68 -9.77
CA ASN A 51 9.73 0.13 -11.07
C ASN A 51 10.14 1.21 -12.08
N VAL A 52 10.91 2.21 -11.63
CA VAL A 52 11.44 3.28 -12.49
C VAL A 52 12.95 3.42 -12.36
N SER A 53 13.58 4.12 -13.30
CA SER A 53 14.99 4.48 -13.18
C SER A 53 15.21 5.59 -12.13
N CYS A 54 16.41 5.66 -11.54
CA CYS A 54 16.79 6.78 -10.67
C CYS A 54 16.68 8.15 -11.39
N ARG A 55 16.92 8.18 -12.71
CA ARG A 55 16.77 9.39 -13.54
C ARG A 55 15.31 9.84 -13.63
N THR A 56 14.38 8.89 -13.73
CA THR A 56 12.94 9.13 -13.68
C THR A 56 12.53 9.67 -12.32
N LEU A 57 13.02 9.07 -11.22
CA LEU A 57 12.72 9.55 -9.87
C LEU A 57 13.24 10.98 -9.63
N GLN A 58 14.41 11.32 -10.16
CA GLN A 58 14.92 12.70 -10.17
C GLN A 58 14.02 13.65 -10.96
N ARG A 59 13.51 13.22 -12.11
CA ARG A 59 12.56 14.01 -12.91
C ARG A 59 11.26 14.22 -12.14
N MET A 60 10.71 13.18 -11.50
CA MET A 60 9.51 13.29 -10.66
C MET A 60 9.70 14.32 -9.54
N ARG A 61 10.87 14.36 -8.88
CA ARG A 61 11.19 15.42 -7.91
C ARG A 61 11.19 16.81 -8.53
N SER A 62 11.83 16.96 -9.68
CA SER A 62 11.91 18.26 -10.40
C SER A 62 10.54 18.75 -10.86
N GLU A 63 9.64 17.82 -11.16
CA GLU A 63 8.24 18.07 -11.53
C GLU A 63 7.30 18.14 -10.33
N GLN A 64 7.81 18.05 -9.09
CA GLN A 64 7.02 18.04 -7.85
C GLN A 64 5.95 16.93 -7.79
N ARG A 65 6.19 15.82 -8.49
CA ARG A 65 5.27 14.67 -8.57
C ARG A 65 5.47 13.65 -7.46
N ILE A 66 6.49 13.80 -6.63
CA ILE A 66 6.80 12.90 -5.52
C ILE A 66 7.33 13.71 -4.34
N GLY A 67 6.78 13.45 -3.16
CA GLY A 67 7.26 13.97 -1.89
C GLY A 67 8.59 13.34 -1.48
N TYR A 68 9.51 14.15 -0.97
CA TYR A 68 10.79 13.66 -0.46
C TYR A 68 11.30 14.59 0.65
N VAL A 69 12.21 14.06 1.46
CA VAL A 69 12.95 14.82 2.47
C VAL A 69 14.45 14.74 2.19
N VAL A 70 15.21 15.75 2.61
CA VAL A 70 16.66 15.76 2.45
C VAL A 70 17.31 15.55 3.81
N LEU A 71 18.07 14.47 3.95
CA LEU A 71 18.86 14.15 5.15
C LEU A 71 20.34 14.11 4.79
N ARG A 72 21.12 15.03 5.38
CA ARG A 72 22.57 15.18 5.11
C ARG A 72 22.89 15.25 3.60
N GLY A 73 22.11 16.04 2.85
CA GLY A 73 22.27 16.19 1.39
C GLY A 73 21.76 15.00 0.55
N LYS A 74 21.30 13.91 1.17
CA LYS A 74 20.73 12.75 0.47
C LYS A 74 19.21 12.81 0.48
N CYS A 75 18.60 12.56 -0.68
CA CYS A 75 17.15 12.47 -0.78
C CYS A 75 16.64 11.15 -0.20
N ARG A 76 15.57 11.25 0.58
CA ARG A 76 14.85 10.12 1.18
C ARG A 76 13.37 10.25 0.88
N TYR A 77 12.72 9.10 0.76
CA TYR A 77 11.31 9.00 0.41
C TYR A 77 10.59 8.24 1.51
N ARG A 78 9.40 8.68 1.84
CA ARG A 78 8.53 7.98 2.78
C ARG A 78 7.92 6.75 2.11
N GLN A 79 7.77 5.65 2.83
CA GLN A 79 7.10 4.46 2.30
C GLN A 79 5.66 4.80 1.95
N SER A 80 4.96 5.56 2.80
CA SER A 80 3.58 6.02 2.55
C SER A 80 3.42 6.79 1.23
N GLU A 81 4.43 7.59 0.84
CA GLU A 81 4.43 8.33 -0.42
C GLU A 81 4.56 7.39 -1.62
N ILE A 82 5.39 6.35 -1.51
CA ILE A 82 5.53 5.32 -2.54
C ILE A 82 4.22 4.56 -2.68
N ASP A 83 3.62 4.15 -1.56
CA ASP A 83 2.35 3.41 -1.54
C ASP A 83 1.21 4.26 -2.12
N ARG A 84 1.14 5.56 -1.79
CA ARG A 84 0.18 6.50 -2.41
C ARG A 84 0.35 6.55 -3.93
N LEU A 85 1.59 6.69 -4.41
CA LEU A 85 1.85 6.77 -5.85
C LEU A 85 1.51 5.46 -6.57
N LEU A 86 1.76 4.31 -5.96
CA LEU A 86 1.35 3.02 -6.50
C LEU A 86 -0.17 2.93 -6.57
N ALA A 87 -0.89 3.30 -5.51
CA ALA A 87 -2.34 3.31 -5.48
C ALA A 87 -2.94 4.29 -6.51
N ASP A 88 -2.34 5.47 -6.69
CA ASP A 88 -2.78 6.47 -7.66
C ASP A 88 -2.64 5.96 -9.10
N CYS A 89 -1.55 5.23 -9.38
CA CYS A 89 -1.22 4.70 -10.71
C CYS A 89 -1.79 3.31 -11.01
N THR A 90 -2.42 2.65 -10.03
CA THR A 90 -3.00 1.31 -10.22
C THR A 90 -4.30 1.40 -11.03
N VAL A 91 -4.40 0.57 -12.07
CA VAL A 91 -5.63 0.39 -12.86
C VAL A 91 -6.51 -0.63 -12.13
N VAL A 92 -7.74 -0.26 -11.82
CA VAL A 92 -8.69 -1.16 -11.15
C VAL A 92 -9.40 -2.01 -12.21
N GLU A 93 -9.31 -3.34 -12.13
CA GLU A 93 -9.90 -4.24 -13.13
C GLU A 93 -11.43 -4.22 -13.09
N ASP A 94 -12.03 -4.19 -11.90
CA ASP A 94 -13.49 -4.16 -11.67
C ASP A 94 -14.07 -2.74 -11.63
N ALA A 95 -13.61 -1.85 -12.52
CA ALA A 95 -14.14 -0.50 -12.62
C ALA A 95 -15.60 -0.51 -13.07
N ALA A 96 -16.53 -0.45 -12.12
CA ALA A 96 -17.97 -0.51 -12.36
C ALA A 96 -18.58 0.86 -12.68
N THR A 97 -17.93 1.95 -12.24
CA THR A 97 -18.42 3.31 -12.47
C THR A 97 -17.80 3.97 -13.70
N PRO A 98 -18.54 4.82 -14.46
CA PRO A 98 -17.98 5.57 -15.57
C PRO A 98 -16.77 6.44 -15.20
N THR A 99 -16.71 6.92 -13.95
CA THR A 99 -15.60 7.69 -13.39
C THR A 99 -14.32 6.85 -13.25
N GLU A 100 -14.43 5.61 -12.78
CA GLU A 100 -13.30 4.69 -12.67
C GLU A 100 -12.80 4.26 -14.05
N LEU A 101 -13.71 3.98 -15.00
CA LEU A 101 -13.35 3.67 -16.38
C LEU A 101 -12.58 4.82 -17.04
N LYS A 102 -13.04 6.07 -16.86
CA LYS A 102 -12.32 7.27 -17.35
C LYS A 102 -10.94 7.42 -16.70
N ARG A 103 -10.84 7.19 -15.38
CA ARG A 103 -9.57 7.22 -14.66
C ARG A 103 -8.58 6.18 -15.22
N ASN A 104 -9.02 4.92 -15.34
CA ASN A 104 -8.23 3.82 -15.91
C ASN A 104 -7.75 4.14 -17.33
N HIS A 105 -8.65 4.67 -18.17
CA HIS A 105 -8.28 5.09 -19.52
C HIS A 105 -7.19 6.17 -19.50
N THR A 106 -7.34 7.19 -18.65
CA THR A 106 -6.39 8.31 -18.51
C THR A 106 -5.01 7.84 -18.04
N LEU A 107 -4.97 6.88 -17.10
CA LEU A 107 -3.73 6.26 -16.65
C LEU A 107 -3.03 5.50 -17.78
N ARG A 108 -3.79 4.75 -18.58
CA ARG A 108 -3.25 3.95 -19.69
C ARG A 108 -2.76 4.79 -20.87
N THR A 109 -3.47 5.86 -21.21
CA THR A 109 -3.12 6.73 -22.36
C THR A 109 -2.21 7.90 -21.97
N GLY A 110 -1.85 8.02 -20.69
CA GLY A 110 -0.93 9.03 -20.19
C GLY A 110 -1.48 10.45 -20.37
N GLY A 111 -2.72 10.68 -19.92
CA GLY A 111 -3.62 11.82 -20.22
C GLY A 111 -3.15 13.25 -19.92
N GLY A 112 -1.86 13.55 -20.07
CA GLY A 112 -1.30 14.88 -20.11
C GLY A 112 -1.20 15.43 -21.54
N LYS A 113 -1.39 16.75 -21.67
CA LYS A 113 -1.01 17.49 -22.88
C LYS A 113 0.46 17.18 -23.23
N PRO A 114 0.80 16.92 -24.50
CA PRO A 114 2.19 16.77 -24.90
C PRO A 114 2.96 18.03 -24.48
N ARG A 115 4.05 17.85 -23.73
CA ARG A 115 4.92 18.99 -23.40
C ARG A 115 5.53 19.46 -24.71
N GLY A 116 5.21 20.69 -25.10
CA GLY A 116 5.76 21.31 -26.30
C GLY A 116 7.27 21.16 -26.34
N ARG A 117 7.79 20.87 -27.55
CA ARG A 117 9.22 20.78 -27.82
C ARG A 117 9.87 22.09 -27.35
N ARG A 118 10.75 22.02 -26.35
CA ARG A 118 11.63 23.16 -26.05
C ARG A 118 12.54 23.30 -27.27
N THR A 119 12.29 24.34 -28.06
CA THR A 119 13.23 24.86 -29.04
C THR A 119 14.29 25.67 -28.32
#